data_AF-A0A1I7UE62-F1
#
_entry.id   AF-A0A1I7UE62-F1
#
_cell.length_a   1.000
_cell.length_b   1.000
_cell.length_c   1.000
_cell.angle_alpha   90.00
_cell.angle_beta   90.00
_cell.angle_gamma   90.00
#
_symmetry.space_group_name_H-M   'P 1'
#
loop_
_entity.id
_entity.type
_entity.pdbx_description
1 polymer ?
#
loop_
_entity_poly.entity_id
_entity_poly.type
_entity_poly.pdbx_seq_one_letter_code
_entity_poly.pdbx_strand_id
1 'polypeptide(L)'
;MILRTLLLILIAQVTWCQIGQPGQAPGQVPLDPGYHQPLEPIKNILQGSYGNNVTLYFRNSPYRVSGDLTVEYGVTMDIETEETPESLLNQTNFNSGLILNASIRFEVTNDKRFNVDYLKIRNSEWMTSSSLECLQNKIIHLQNSYLMETEINSFLHNLKNGNGNKRLEVLTIESEEEEFDFTAVLNGLETIVTENQVYSMDKSTIEGAGHFLPFYLWRNIILHETHDFVTQDGRRVSIQSGGPRAIRIFVWKSKESRKRGNGGVDGPASKKHCSVI
;
A
#
# COMPACT_ATOMS: atom_id res chain seq x y z
N MET A 1 49.86 53.62 -15.08
CA MET A 1 49.34 52.87 -13.91
C MET A 1 47.86 53.11 -13.60
N ILE A 2 47.25 54.23 -14.01
CA ILE A 2 45.84 54.57 -13.66
C ILE A 2 44.80 53.74 -14.42
N LEU A 3 45.12 53.27 -15.64
CA LEU A 3 44.16 52.56 -16.49
C LEU A 3 43.89 51.09 -16.07
N ARG A 4 44.82 50.45 -15.36
CA ARG A 4 44.65 49.07 -14.86
C ARG A 4 43.79 49.00 -13.59
N THR A 5 43.80 50.05 -12.77
CA THR A 5 43.02 50.11 -11.53
C THR A 5 41.55 50.36 -11.80
N LEU A 6 41.21 51.15 -12.83
CA LEU A 6 39.82 51.39 -13.24
C LEU A 6 39.14 50.16 -13.86
N LEU A 7 39.90 49.34 -14.61
CA LEU A 7 39.36 48.12 -15.23
C LEU A 7 39.02 47.04 -14.19
N LEU A 8 39.78 46.95 -13.10
CA LEU A 8 39.51 45.99 -12.02
C LEU A 8 38.30 46.38 -11.15
N ILE A 9 38.03 47.68 -10.97
CA ILE A 9 36.86 48.16 -10.22
C ILE A 9 35.57 47.92 -11.02
N LEU A 10 35.62 48.03 -12.35
CA LEU A 10 34.46 47.77 -13.20
C LEU A 10 34.07 46.28 -13.22
N ILE A 11 35.04 45.37 -13.19
CA ILE A 11 34.79 43.92 -13.17
C ILE A 11 34.19 43.47 -11.83
N ALA A 12 34.59 44.08 -10.71
CA ALA A 12 34.06 43.75 -9.37
C ALA A 12 32.62 44.23 -9.13
N GLN A 13 32.17 45.30 -9.81
CA GLN A 13 30.77 45.75 -9.70
C GLN A 13 29.80 44.95 -10.59
N VAL A 14 30.30 44.37 -11.69
CA VAL A 14 29.47 43.54 -12.58
C VAL A 14 29.26 42.14 -12.01
N THR A 15 30.19 41.59 -11.22
CA THR A 15 30.05 40.24 -10.64
C THR A 15 29.24 40.19 -9.34
N TRP A 16 28.94 41.33 -8.69
CA TRP A 16 28.11 41.33 -7.47
C TRP A 16 26.60 41.43 -7.72
N CYS A 17 26.16 41.64 -8.96
CA CYS A 17 24.73 41.77 -9.29
C CYS A 17 24.02 40.44 -9.64
N GLN A 18 24.67 39.27 -9.53
CA GLN A 18 24.05 37.99 -9.89
C GLN A 18 24.07 36.91 -8.81
N ILE A 19 24.38 37.24 -7.57
CA ILE A 19 24.14 36.30 -6.46
C ILE A 19 22.67 36.43 -6.05
N GLY A 20 21.82 35.58 -6.64
CA GLY A 20 20.43 35.43 -6.22
C GLY A 20 20.32 35.10 -4.73
N GLN A 21 19.26 35.58 -4.09
CA GLN A 21 19.02 35.29 -2.68
C GLN A 21 18.86 33.77 -2.46
N PRO A 22 19.39 33.21 -1.36
CA PRO A 22 19.25 31.78 -1.06
C PRO A 22 17.76 31.45 -0.92
N GLY A 23 17.25 30.61 -1.84
CA GLY A 23 15.84 30.21 -1.91
C GLY A 23 15.11 30.60 -3.20
N GLN A 24 15.72 31.37 -4.11
CA GLN A 24 15.14 31.68 -5.41
C GLN A 24 15.79 30.86 -6.54
N ALA A 25 14.97 30.18 -7.34
CA ALA A 25 15.45 29.56 -8.57
C ALA A 25 15.96 30.66 -9.53
N PRO A 26 17.02 30.40 -10.32
CA PRO A 26 17.56 31.40 -11.24
C PRO A 26 16.46 31.94 -12.18
N GLY A 27 16.23 33.26 -12.14
CA GLY A 27 15.25 33.94 -13.01
C GLY A 27 13.97 34.43 -12.33
N GLN A 28 13.76 34.17 -11.03
CA GLN A 28 12.63 34.76 -10.30
C GLN A 28 12.98 36.14 -9.72
N VAL A 29 12.16 37.14 -10.03
CA VAL A 29 12.22 38.47 -9.42
C VAL A 29 11.53 38.42 -8.06
N PRO A 30 12.13 38.92 -6.96
CA PRO A 30 11.44 39.04 -5.68
C PRO A 30 10.18 39.88 -5.83
N LEU A 31 9.04 39.38 -5.35
CA LEU A 31 7.79 40.13 -5.34
C LEU A 31 7.69 40.97 -4.06
N ASP A 32 7.17 42.19 -4.18
CA ASP A 32 7.00 43.08 -3.03
C ASP A 32 5.96 42.53 -2.02
N PRO A 33 6.15 42.77 -0.71
CA PRO A 33 5.21 42.32 0.32
C PRO A 33 3.82 42.94 0.08
N GLY A 34 2.84 42.08 -0.24
CA GLY A 34 1.47 42.48 -0.56
C GLY A 34 1.06 42.27 -2.02
N TYR A 35 1.99 41.90 -2.90
CA TYR A 35 1.66 41.43 -4.25
C TYR A 35 1.34 39.93 -4.23
N HIS A 36 0.07 39.60 -4.47
CA HIS A 36 -0.32 38.24 -4.85
C HIS A 36 -0.07 38.07 -6.36
N GLN A 37 0.59 36.98 -6.77
CA GLN A 37 0.65 36.63 -8.19
C GLN A 37 -0.78 36.46 -8.69
N PRO A 38 -1.16 37.10 -9.81
CA PRO A 38 -2.43 36.81 -10.46
C PRO A 38 -2.49 35.31 -10.77
N LEU A 39 -3.62 34.66 -10.47
CA LEU A 39 -3.90 33.32 -10.99
C LEU A 39 -3.69 33.37 -12.50
N GLU A 40 -2.64 32.72 -13.00
CA GLU A 40 -2.37 32.72 -14.44
C GLU A 40 -3.59 32.13 -15.18
N PRO A 41 -3.99 32.71 -16.32
CA PRO A 41 -5.06 32.14 -17.14
C PRO A 41 -4.68 30.73 -17.58
N ILE A 42 -5.67 29.84 -17.65
CA ILE A 42 -5.53 28.44 -18.08
C ILE A 42 -4.82 28.42 -19.44
N LYS A 43 -3.57 27.96 -19.48
CA LYS A 43 -2.72 28.03 -20.68
C LYS A 43 -3.06 26.95 -21.71
N ASN A 44 -3.94 26.02 -21.36
CA ASN A 44 -3.88 24.67 -21.89
C ASN A 44 -5.23 23.94 -21.74
N ILE A 45 -5.93 23.72 -22.87
CA ILE A 45 -7.30 23.18 -22.92
C ILE A 45 -7.30 21.92 -23.80
N LEU A 46 -7.88 20.81 -23.32
CA LEU A 46 -8.02 19.56 -24.08
C LEU A 46 -9.43 19.45 -24.69
N GLN A 47 -9.50 19.22 -26.00
CA GLN A 47 -10.74 18.99 -26.75
C GLN A 47 -10.46 18.34 -28.12
N GLY A 48 -11.39 17.50 -28.62
CA GLY A 48 -11.35 16.97 -30.00
C GLY A 48 -10.98 15.50 -30.12
N SER A 49 -10.67 15.05 -31.34
CA SER A 49 -10.25 13.67 -31.65
C SER A 49 -8.73 13.57 -31.79
N TYR A 50 -8.13 12.60 -31.12
CA TYR A 50 -6.70 12.29 -31.20
C TYR A 50 -6.53 10.94 -31.90
N GLY A 51 -6.08 10.99 -33.15
CA GLY A 51 -5.85 9.82 -34.03
C GLY A 51 -4.41 9.29 -34.04
N ASN A 52 -3.52 9.82 -33.20
CA ASN A 52 -2.14 9.39 -33.08
C ASN A 52 -1.72 9.36 -31.62
N ASN A 53 -0.75 8.49 -31.27
CA ASN A 53 -0.18 8.44 -29.94
C ASN A 53 0.37 9.81 -29.55
N VAL A 54 0.02 10.28 -28.35
CA VAL A 54 0.44 11.59 -27.86
C VAL A 54 0.86 11.49 -26.40
N THR A 55 2.00 12.09 -26.07
CA THR A 55 2.46 12.28 -24.70
C THR A 55 2.37 13.75 -24.36
N LEU A 56 1.61 14.08 -23.32
CA LEU A 56 1.45 15.44 -22.83
C LEU A 56 2.31 15.65 -21.59
N TYR A 57 3.25 16.59 -21.68
CA TYR A 57 4.13 16.98 -20.59
C TYR A 57 3.55 18.18 -19.83
N PHE A 58 3.20 18.01 -18.57
CA PHE A 58 2.63 19.08 -17.73
C PHE A 58 3.69 19.64 -16.80
N ARG A 59 4.40 20.67 -17.25
CA ARG A 59 5.18 21.51 -16.35
C ARG A 59 4.27 22.51 -15.64
N ASN A 60 3.90 22.25 -14.39
CA ASN A 60 3.13 23.13 -13.52
C ASN A 60 1.84 23.77 -14.12
N SER A 61 1.06 23.06 -14.94
CA SER A 61 -0.16 23.65 -15.55
C SER A 61 -1.41 22.77 -15.39
N PRO A 62 -2.49 23.26 -14.75
CA PRO A 62 -3.74 22.53 -14.66
C PRO A 62 -4.49 22.63 -16.00
N TYR A 63 -4.53 21.55 -16.78
CA TYR A 63 -5.41 21.48 -17.94
C TYR A 63 -6.86 21.32 -17.47
N ARG A 64 -7.80 21.90 -18.22
CA ARG A 64 -9.23 21.60 -18.09
C ARG A 64 -9.71 20.96 -19.38
N VAL A 65 -10.46 19.86 -19.24
CA VAL A 65 -11.26 19.31 -20.34
C VAL A 65 -12.43 20.26 -20.55
N SER A 66 -12.50 20.92 -21.70
CA SER A 66 -13.54 21.92 -22.00
C SER A 66 -14.65 21.39 -22.90
N GLY A 67 -14.54 20.15 -23.38
CA GLY A 67 -15.50 19.50 -24.25
C GLY A 67 -15.16 18.03 -24.47
N ASP A 68 -15.86 17.39 -25.41
CA ASP A 68 -15.66 15.96 -25.68
C ASP A 68 -14.23 15.68 -26.16
N LEU A 69 -13.64 14.67 -25.53
CA LEU A 69 -12.32 14.14 -25.84
C LEU A 69 -12.51 12.74 -26.41
N THR A 70 -12.13 12.54 -27.67
CA THR A 70 -12.18 11.22 -28.32
C THR A 70 -10.75 10.74 -28.56
N VAL A 71 -10.42 9.58 -28.01
CA VAL A 71 -9.17 8.88 -28.32
C VAL A 71 -9.53 7.74 -29.27
N GLU A 72 -8.97 7.75 -30.47
CA GLU A 72 -9.32 6.78 -31.51
C GLU A 72 -8.83 5.36 -31.17
N TYR A 73 -9.48 4.36 -31.74
CA TYR A 73 -9.13 2.96 -31.49
C TYR A 73 -7.67 2.68 -31.87
N GLY A 74 -6.88 2.19 -30.91
CA GLY A 74 -5.45 1.90 -31.08
C GLY A 74 -4.52 3.06 -30.73
N VAL A 75 -5.04 4.19 -30.26
CA VAL A 75 -4.26 5.35 -29.82
C VAL A 75 -4.03 5.33 -28.31
N THR A 76 -2.79 5.60 -27.90
CA THR A 76 -2.42 5.81 -26.49
C THR A 76 -2.21 7.30 -26.20
N MET A 77 -2.80 7.78 -25.11
CA MET A 77 -2.61 9.15 -24.59
C MET A 77 -1.96 9.07 -23.21
N ASP A 78 -0.73 9.58 -23.10
CA ASP A 78 0.03 9.62 -21.85
C ASP A 78 0.00 11.02 -21.23
N ILE A 79 -0.32 11.10 -19.94
CA ILE A 79 -0.46 12.34 -19.17
C ILE A 79 0.63 12.35 -18.10
N GLU A 80 1.63 13.23 -18.24
CA GLU A 80 2.77 13.33 -17.30
C GLU A 80 2.67 14.58 -16.42
N THR A 81 2.31 14.42 -15.16
CA THR A 81 2.21 15.52 -14.18
C THR A 81 3.55 15.74 -13.45
N GLU A 82 3.97 17.00 -13.26
CA GLU A 82 5.14 17.34 -12.41
C GLU A 82 4.93 17.09 -10.90
N GLU A 83 3.75 16.66 -10.47
CA GLU A 83 3.53 16.24 -9.08
C GLU A 83 4.24 14.91 -8.81
N THR A 84 5.07 14.89 -7.77
CA THR A 84 5.68 13.64 -7.36
C THR A 84 4.60 12.70 -6.76
N PRO A 85 4.75 11.38 -6.88
CA PRO A 85 3.83 10.43 -6.25
C PRO A 85 3.62 10.69 -4.75
N GLU A 86 4.66 11.17 -4.05
CA GLU A 86 4.57 11.58 -2.64
C GLU A 86 3.60 12.75 -2.44
N SER A 87 3.65 13.77 -3.31
CA SER A 87 2.73 14.92 -3.25
C SER A 87 1.27 14.48 -3.42
N LEU A 88 1.01 13.63 -4.43
CA LEU A 88 -0.34 13.11 -4.70
C LEU A 88 -0.87 12.26 -3.54
N LEU A 89 -0.03 11.37 -2.99
CA LEU A 89 -0.37 10.54 -1.84
C LEU A 89 -0.61 11.38 -0.58
N ASN A 90 0.10 12.50 -0.42
CA ASN A 90 -0.07 13.40 0.73
C ASN A 90 -1.35 14.23 0.67
N GLN A 91 -1.89 14.47 -0.53
CA GLN A 91 -3.11 15.27 -0.70
C GLN A 91 -4.39 14.41 -0.69
N THR A 92 -4.26 13.09 -0.77
CA THR A 92 -5.39 12.18 -0.94
C THR A 92 -5.66 11.37 0.32
N ASN A 93 -6.93 11.23 0.71
CA ASN A 93 -7.35 10.33 1.77
C ASN A 93 -7.89 9.04 1.16
N PHE A 94 -7.18 7.93 1.37
CA PHE A 94 -7.61 6.60 0.97
C PHE A 94 -8.06 5.83 2.21
N ASN A 95 -9.26 5.26 2.18
CA ASN A 95 -9.77 4.45 3.29
C ASN A 95 -9.84 2.95 2.94
N SER A 96 -9.98 2.61 1.65
CA SER A 96 -10.22 1.23 1.22
C SER A 96 -8.95 0.52 0.79
N GLY A 97 -8.25 0.98 -0.24
CA GLY A 97 -7.04 0.31 -0.69
C GLY A 97 -6.11 1.18 -1.52
N LEU A 98 -4.84 0.76 -1.57
CA LEU A 98 -3.76 1.43 -2.28
C LEU A 98 -2.93 0.41 -3.07
N ILE A 99 -2.79 0.63 -4.38
CA ILE A 99 -1.89 -0.14 -5.25
C ILE A 99 -0.75 0.76 -5.68
N LEU A 100 0.49 0.36 -5.35
CA LEU A 100 1.71 1.04 -5.76
C LEU A 100 2.45 0.19 -6.80
N ASN A 101 2.60 0.75 -7.99
CA ASN A 101 3.34 0.12 -9.10
C ASN A 101 4.75 0.67 -9.28
N ALA A 102 5.10 1.76 -8.58
CA ALA A 102 6.37 2.43 -8.75
C ALA A 102 7.46 1.76 -7.89
N SER A 103 8.68 1.69 -8.43
CA SER A 103 9.89 1.31 -7.67
C SER A 103 10.38 2.44 -6.74
N ILE A 104 9.45 3.28 -6.28
CA ILE A 104 9.74 4.42 -5.41
C ILE A 104 9.64 3.93 -3.97
N ARG A 105 10.72 4.13 -3.22
CA ARG A 105 10.79 3.82 -1.81
C ARG A 105 9.99 4.84 -1.00
N PHE A 106 9.12 4.36 -0.13
CA PHE A 106 8.40 5.18 0.83
C PHE A 106 8.85 4.85 2.24
N GLU A 107 8.98 5.85 3.10
CA GLU A 107 9.14 5.58 4.54
C GLU A 107 7.81 5.07 5.10
N VAL A 108 7.85 3.87 5.70
CA VAL A 108 6.68 3.24 6.34
C VAL A 108 6.73 3.55 7.84
N THR A 109 6.62 4.83 8.20
CA THR A 109 6.66 5.29 9.60
C THR A 109 5.34 5.96 9.96
N ASN A 110 4.39 5.16 10.45
CA ASN A 110 3.07 5.64 10.90
C ASN A 110 2.36 6.55 9.88
N ASP A 111 2.62 6.27 8.60
CA ASP A 111 2.24 7.15 7.52
C ASP A 111 0.78 6.93 7.16
N LYS A 112 0.02 8.02 7.15
CA LYS A 112 -1.39 8.04 6.72
C LYS A 112 -1.58 7.35 5.36
N ARG A 113 -0.57 7.37 4.48
CA ARG A 113 -0.58 6.76 3.15
C ARG A 113 -0.83 5.25 3.18
N PHE A 114 -0.38 4.56 4.22
CA PHE A 114 -0.55 3.12 4.37
C PHE A 114 -1.73 2.74 5.28
N ASN A 115 -2.49 3.71 5.80
CA ASN A 115 -3.67 3.44 6.62
C ASN A 115 -4.91 3.10 5.78
N VAL A 116 -4.80 2.02 4.99
CA VAL A 116 -5.86 1.47 4.15
C VAL A 116 -6.17 0.03 4.57
N ASP A 117 -7.34 -0.51 4.22
CA ASP A 117 -7.63 -1.92 4.46
C ASP A 117 -6.79 -2.85 3.55
N TYR A 118 -6.59 -2.46 2.29
CA TYR A 118 -5.95 -3.30 1.27
C TYR A 118 -4.72 -2.62 0.67
N LEU A 119 -3.56 -3.27 0.76
CA LEU A 119 -2.30 -2.74 0.24
C LEU A 119 -1.70 -3.71 -0.76
N LYS A 120 -1.36 -3.21 -1.95
CA LYS A 120 -0.57 -3.95 -2.93
C LYS A 120 0.61 -3.12 -3.38
N ILE A 121 1.81 -3.69 -3.33
CA ILE A 121 3.05 -3.04 -3.80
C ILE A 121 3.68 -3.99 -4.81
N ARG A 122 3.78 -3.58 -6.08
CA ARG A 122 4.28 -4.46 -7.15
C ARG A 122 5.80 -4.61 -7.16
N ASN A 123 6.53 -3.56 -6.79
CA ASN A 123 7.98 -3.55 -6.71
C ASN A 123 8.36 -3.27 -5.25
N SER A 124 8.32 -4.31 -4.43
CA SER A 124 8.47 -4.22 -2.97
C SER A 124 9.89 -4.54 -2.48
N GLU A 125 10.86 -4.62 -3.38
CA GLU A 125 12.30 -4.82 -3.13
C GLU A 125 12.87 -3.89 -2.05
N TRP A 126 12.31 -2.69 -1.91
CA TRP A 126 12.74 -1.69 -0.92
C TRP A 126 12.19 -1.93 0.48
N MET A 127 11.22 -2.84 0.65
CA MET A 127 10.60 -3.13 1.93
C MET A 127 11.51 -3.99 2.80
N THR A 128 11.48 -3.71 4.09
CA THR A 128 12.27 -4.41 5.10
C THR A 128 11.37 -5.09 6.12
N SER A 129 11.93 -5.99 6.93
CA SER A 129 11.29 -6.50 8.15
C SER A 129 10.64 -5.41 9.01
N SER A 130 11.34 -4.31 9.30
CA SER A 130 10.78 -3.18 10.05
C SER A 130 9.57 -2.53 9.34
N SER A 131 9.58 -2.50 8.01
CA SER A 131 8.45 -1.97 7.23
C SER A 131 7.21 -2.85 7.44
N LEU A 132 7.35 -4.17 7.36
CA LEU A 132 6.26 -5.13 7.60
C LEU A 132 5.66 -4.99 9.00
N GLU A 133 6.48 -4.75 10.02
CA GLU A 133 6.04 -4.60 11.40
C GLU A 133 5.18 -3.34 11.62
N CYS A 134 5.40 -2.29 10.83
CA CYS A 134 4.65 -1.04 10.90
C CYS A 134 3.29 -1.10 10.17
N LEU A 135 3.07 -2.06 9.28
CA LEU A 135 1.83 -2.16 8.52
C LEU A 135 0.66 -2.61 9.40
N GLN A 136 -0.50 -1.98 9.20
CA GLN A 136 -1.74 -2.28 9.92
C GLN A 136 -2.92 -2.50 8.97
N ASN A 137 -2.67 -3.17 7.85
CA ASN A 137 -3.65 -3.47 6.80
C ASN A 137 -4.31 -4.85 7.02
N LYS A 138 -5.48 -5.08 6.43
CA LYS A 138 -6.14 -6.40 6.43
C LYS A 138 -5.55 -7.33 5.39
N ILE A 139 -5.32 -6.82 4.18
CA ILE A 139 -4.75 -7.58 3.07
C ILE A 139 -3.51 -6.86 2.58
N ILE A 140 -2.41 -7.59 2.50
CA ILE A 140 -1.13 -7.10 2.00
C ILE A 140 -0.65 -8.03 0.90
N HIS A 141 -0.25 -7.45 -0.22
CA HIS A 141 0.36 -8.18 -1.32
C HIS A 141 1.63 -7.48 -1.79
N LEU A 142 2.75 -8.12 -1.53
CA LEU A 142 4.09 -7.65 -1.89
C LEU A 142 4.56 -8.50 -3.06
N GLN A 143 4.63 -7.90 -4.25
CA GLN A 143 5.23 -8.54 -5.43
C GLN A 143 6.67 -8.03 -5.60
N ASN A 144 7.48 -8.84 -6.27
CA ASN A 144 8.91 -8.62 -6.44
C ASN A 144 9.57 -8.14 -5.13
N SER A 145 9.48 -8.97 -4.09
CA SER A 145 10.00 -8.70 -2.75
C SER A 145 11.40 -9.29 -2.57
N TYR A 146 12.30 -8.55 -1.91
CA TYR A 146 13.64 -9.02 -1.51
C TYR A 146 13.74 -9.42 -0.04
N LEU A 147 12.61 -9.52 0.66
CA LEU A 147 12.57 -10.01 2.04
C LEU A 147 13.16 -11.42 2.14
N MET A 148 14.11 -11.57 3.04
CA MET A 148 14.79 -12.84 3.31
C MET A 148 13.91 -13.75 4.17
N GLU A 149 14.13 -15.07 4.13
CA GLU A 149 13.40 -16.03 4.95
C GLU A 149 13.54 -15.73 6.45
N THR A 150 14.70 -15.24 6.88
CA THR A 150 14.95 -14.84 8.27
C THR A 150 14.10 -13.65 8.69
N GLU A 151 13.84 -12.70 7.80
CA GLU A 151 12.97 -11.56 8.03
C GLU A 151 11.50 -11.98 8.10
N ILE A 152 11.08 -12.85 7.18
CA ILE A 152 9.72 -13.42 7.16
C ILE A 152 9.48 -14.27 8.42
N ASN A 153 10.46 -15.10 8.80
CA ASN A 153 10.42 -15.91 10.02
C ASN A 153 10.31 -15.02 11.27
N SER A 154 11.10 -13.95 11.35
CA SER A 154 11.05 -12.99 12.47
C SER A 154 9.67 -12.33 12.56
N PHE A 155 9.10 -11.91 11.44
CA PHE A 155 7.73 -11.40 11.37
C PHE A 155 6.70 -12.41 11.88
N LEU A 156 6.81 -13.69 11.49
CA LEU A 156 5.91 -14.76 11.92
C LEU A 156 6.03 -15.06 13.42
N HIS A 157 7.23 -15.02 13.99
CA HIS A 157 7.43 -15.13 15.44
C HIS A 157 6.82 -13.95 16.19
N ASN A 158 6.98 -12.74 15.68
CA ASN A 158 6.33 -11.55 16.23
C ASN A 158 4.80 -11.71 16.19
N LEU A 159 4.25 -12.20 15.07
CA LEU A 159 2.82 -12.49 14.96
C LEU A 159 2.38 -13.59 15.95
N LYS A 160 3.16 -14.68 16.09
CA LYS A 160 2.94 -15.77 17.07
C LYS A 160 2.90 -15.23 18.49
N ASN A 161 3.76 -14.28 18.84
CA ASN A 161 3.79 -13.64 20.16
C ASN A 161 2.72 -12.56 20.35
N GLY A 162 1.78 -12.40 19.40
CA GLY A 162 0.74 -11.38 19.49
C GLY A 162 1.28 -9.96 19.32
N ASN A 163 2.40 -9.77 18.65
CA ASN A 163 2.89 -8.45 18.23
C ASN A 163 2.54 -8.17 16.77
N GLY A 164 2.83 -6.96 16.29
CA GLY A 164 2.67 -6.57 14.89
C GLY A 164 1.23 -6.29 14.45
N ASN A 165 0.90 -6.68 13.22
CA ASN A 165 -0.37 -6.32 12.57
C ASN A 165 -1.57 -7.09 13.16
N LYS A 166 -2.44 -6.37 13.88
CA LYS A 166 -3.65 -6.94 14.52
C LYS A 166 -4.82 -7.12 13.56
N ARG A 167 -4.81 -6.41 12.44
CA ARG A 167 -5.87 -6.42 11.43
C ARG A 167 -5.63 -7.43 10.33
N LEU A 168 -4.41 -7.98 10.24
CA LEU A 168 -4.02 -8.87 9.17
C LEU A 168 -4.98 -10.06 9.04
N GLU A 169 -5.46 -10.27 7.82
CA GLU A 169 -6.24 -11.42 7.37
C GLU A 169 -5.44 -12.22 6.34
N VAL A 170 -4.81 -11.55 5.36
CA VAL A 170 -3.96 -12.19 4.35
C VAL A 170 -2.71 -11.38 4.06
N LEU A 171 -1.56 -12.04 4.04
CA LEU A 171 -0.30 -11.52 3.49
C LEU A 171 0.19 -12.47 2.40
N THR A 172 0.48 -11.93 1.22
CA THR A 172 1.21 -12.65 0.17
C THR A 172 2.51 -11.92 -0.13
N ILE A 173 3.60 -12.67 -0.11
CA ILE A 173 4.94 -12.21 -0.49
C ILE A 173 5.38 -13.05 -1.69
N GLU A 174 5.67 -12.39 -2.80
CA GLU A 174 6.15 -13.00 -4.04
C GLU A 174 7.52 -12.41 -4.40
N SER A 175 8.45 -13.28 -4.78
CA SER A 175 9.72 -12.89 -5.39
C SER A 175 9.69 -13.22 -6.89
N GLU A 176 10.32 -12.39 -7.72
CA GLU A 176 10.48 -12.71 -9.14
C GLU A 176 11.78 -13.49 -9.41
N GLU A 177 12.78 -13.30 -8.56
CA GLU A 177 14.12 -13.86 -8.77
C GLU A 177 14.34 -15.12 -7.94
N GLU A 178 14.12 -15.03 -6.63
CA GLU A 178 14.53 -16.03 -5.64
C GLU A 178 13.40 -17.00 -5.27
N GLU A 179 13.76 -18.26 -5.04
CA GLU A 179 12.87 -19.25 -4.45
C GLU A 179 12.98 -19.22 -2.92
N PHE A 180 11.87 -19.38 -2.22
CA PHE A 180 11.87 -19.36 -0.76
C PHE A 180 12.22 -20.73 -0.18
N ASP A 181 13.19 -20.77 0.73
CA ASP A 181 13.36 -21.93 1.61
C ASP A 181 12.24 -21.96 2.66
N PHE A 182 11.19 -22.71 2.33
CA PHE A 182 10.02 -22.83 3.21
C PHE A 182 10.36 -23.44 4.57
N THR A 183 11.40 -24.27 4.68
CA THR A 183 11.85 -24.82 5.96
C THR A 183 12.46 -23.73 6.84
N ALA A 184 13.27 -22.85 6.24
CA ALA A 184 13.86 -21.71 6.94
C ALA A 184 12.78 -20.73 7.43
N VAL A 185 11.75 -20.47 6.61
CA VAL A 185 10.61 -19.62 6.97
C VAL A 185 9.86 -20.15 8.19
N LEU A 186 9.70 -21.47 8.29
CA LEU A 186 8.92 -22.11 9.35
C LEU A 186 9.72 -22.40 10.64
N ASN A 187 11.03 -22.20 10.61
CA ASN A 187 11.91 -22.63 11.68
C ASN A 187 11.52 -22.05 13.05
N GLY A 188 11.45 -22.92 14.06
CA GLY A 188 11.09 -22.55 15.43
C GLY A 188 9.62 -22.17 15.68
N LEU A 189 8.75 -22.17 14.66
CA LEU A 189 7.33 -21.82 14.84
C LEU A 189 6.48 -22.96 15.43
N GLU A 190 7.01 -24.18 15.53
CA GLU A 190 6.31 -25.36 16.06
C GLU A 190 4.95 -25.59 15.37
N THR A 191 4.97 -25.57 14.04
CA THR A 191 3.75 -25.66 13.23
C THR A 191 3.21 -27.08 13.15
N ILE A 192 1.90 -27.19 12.88
CA ILE A 192 1.21 -28.44 12.59
C ILE A 192 0.80 -28.44 11.12
N VAL A 193 1.19 -29.49 10.40
CA VAL A 193 0.74 -29.68 9.01
C VAL A 193 -0.75 -30.01 9.00
N THR A 194 -1.51 -29.26 8.22
CA THR A 194 -2.94 -29.45 8.02
C THR A 194 -3.22 -29.54 6.53
N GLU A 195 -4.04 -30.50 6.11
CA GLU A 195 -4.35 -30.71 4.70
C GLU A 195 -5.35 -29.67 4.16
N ASN A 196 -6.43 -30.12 3.50
CA ASN A 196 -7.38 -29.25 2.84
C ASN A 196 -8.18 -28.44 3.86
N GLN A 197 -8.04 -27.11 3.78
CA GLN A 197 -8.81 -26.16 4.58
C GLN A 197 -9.56 -25.18 3.69
N VAL A 198 -10.66 -24.65 4.22
CA VAL A 198 -11.46 -23.63 3.55
C VAL A 198 -11.35 -22.34 4.33
N TYR A 199 -10.62 -21.37 3.77
CA TYR A 199 -10.54 -20.02 4.33
C TYR A 199 -11.62 -19.15 3.69
N SER A 200 -12.49 -18.60 4.54
CA SER A 200 -13.60 -17.75 4.12
C SER A 200 -13.36 -16.30 4.53
N MET A 201 -13.59 -15.40 3.58
CA MET A 201 -13.61 -13.95 3.83
C MET A 201 -15.05 -13.46 3.89
N ASP A 202 -15.26 -12.32 4.57
CA ASP A 202 -16.54 -11.63 4.52
C ASP A 202 -16.82 -11.09 3.12
N LYS A 203 -18.10 -10.99 2.77
CA LYS A 203 -18.55 -10.57 1.44
C LYS A 203 -17.98 -9.20 1.05
N SER A 204 -17.94 -8.24 1.97
CA SER A 204 -17.36 -6.92 1.73
C SER A 204 -15.88 -6.98 1.35
N THR A 205 -15.10 -7.84 2.01
CA THR A 205 -13.70 -8.05 1.65
C THR A 205 -13.57 -8.68 0.27
N ILE A 206 -14.41 -9.65 -0.09
CA ILE A 206 -14.37 -10.26 -1.43
C ILE A 206 -14.62 -9.23 -2.53
N GLU A 207 -15.61 -8.35 -2.33
CA GLU A 207 -15.96 -7.31 -3.31
C GLU A 207 -14.89 -6.22 -3.42
N GLY A 208 -14.22 -5.87 -2.31
CA GLY A 208 -13.22 -4.80 -2.28
C GLY A 208 -11.77 -5.23 -2.58
N ALA A 209 -11.40 -6.47 -2.27
CA ALA A 209 -10.01 -6.92 -2.26
C ALA A 209 -9.57 -7.67 -3.53
N GLY A 210 -10.46 -7.90 -4.49
CA GLY A 210 -10.18 -8.75 -5.66
C GLY A 210 -8.91 -8.36 -6.42
N HIS A 211 -8.64 -7.06 -6.59
CA HIS A 211 -7.43 -6.56 -7.27
C HIS A 211 -6.15 -6.60 -6.42
N PHE A 212 -6.28 -6.84 -5.13
CA PHE A 212 -5.18 -6.85 -4.17
C PHE A 212 -4.62 -8.25 -3.96
N LEU A 213 -5.35 -9.30 -4.30
CA LEU A 213 -4.91 -10.68 -4.14
C LEU A 213 -4.31 -11.24 -5.44
N PRO A 214 -3.35 -12.18 -5.35
CA PRO A 214 -2.76 -12.84 -6.53
C PRO A 214 -3.64 -13.96 -7.12
N PHE A 215 -4.85 -14.15 -6.60
CA PHE A 215 -5.74 -15.24 -7.01
C PHE A 215 -7.19 -14.78 -7.08
N TYR A 216 -7.97 -15.43 -7.93
CA TYR A 216 -9.39 -15.15 -8.09
C TYR A 216 -10.17 -15.56 -6.84
N LEU A 217 -10.90 -14.60 -6.26
CA LEU A 217 -11.87 -14.86 -5.21
C LEU A 217 -13.25 -15.07 -5.83
N TRP A 218 -13.81 -16.27 -5.68
CA TRP A 218 -15.22 -16.49 -6.00
C TRP A 218 -16.10 -16.51 -4.75
N ARG A 219 -15.68 -17.23 -3.69
CA ARG A 219 -16.35 -17.25 -2.37
C ARG A 219 -15.41 -17.66 -1.24
N ASN A 220 -14.65 -18.73 -1.46
CA ASN A 220 -13.74 -19.32 -0.49
C ASN A 220 -12.37 -19.54 -1.14
N ILE A 221 -11.34 -19.51 -0.30
CA ILE A 221 -9.98 -19.87 -0.68
C ILE A 221 -9.76 -21.30 -0.18
N ILE A 222 -9.45 -22.20 -1.09
CA ILE A 222 -9.07 -23.57 -0.75
C ILE A 222 -7.58 -23.55 -0.46
N LEU A 223 -7.22 -23.91 0.76
CA LEU A 223 -5.85 -24.07 1.19
C LEU A 223 -5.49 -25.56 1.13
N HIS A 224 -4.29 -25.84 0.66
CA HIS A 224 -3.72 -27.18 0.53
C HIS A 224 -2.43 -27.20 1.33
N GLU A 225 -2.26 -28.22 2.18
CA GLU A 225 -1.05 -28.48 2.97
C GLU A 225 -0.48 -27.20 3.63
N THR A 226 -1.20 -26.69 4.62
CA THR A 226 -0.77 -25.53 5.39
C THR A 226 0.01 -25.93 6.63
N HIS A 227 0.85 -25.01 7.08
CA HIS A 227 1.58 -25.11 8.34
C HIS A 227 0.96 -24.13 9.31
N ASP A 228 0.26 -24.69 10.31
CA ASP A 228 -0.59 -23.92 11.20
C ASP A 228 0.11 -23.70 12.55
N PHE A 229 -0.02 -22.49 13.10
CA PHE A 229 0.28 -22.20 14.50
C PHE A 229 -0.81 -21.31 15.10
N VAL A 230 -0.80 -21.20 16.43
CA VAL A 230 -1.72 -20.32 17.17
C VAL A 230 -0.93 -19.20 17.80
N THR A 231 -1.38 -17.98 17.61
CA THR A 231 -0.80 -16.79 18.25
C THR A 231 -1.14 -16.76 19.74
N GLN A 232 -0.39 -15.99 20.52
CA GLN A 232 -0.64 -15.78 21.94
C GLN A 232 -2.02 -15.16 22.21
N ASP A 233 -2.55 -14.37 21.26
CA ASP A 233 -3.91 -13.82 21.32
C ASP A 233 -5.01 -14.79 20.83
N GLY A 234 -4.65 -16.06 20.54
CA GLY A 234 -5.58 -17.14 20.24
C GLY A 234 -6.08 -17.19 18.79
N ARG A 235 -5.51 -16.38 17.89
CA ARG A 235 -5.80 -16.46 16.46
C ARG A 235 -5.02 -17.63 15.85
N ARG A 236 -5.66 -18.39 14.98
CA ARG A 236 -4.96 -19.36 14.14
C ARG A 236 -4.29 -18.64 12.99
N VAL A 237 -3.09 -19.06 12.63
CA VAL A 237 -2.38 -18.63 11.41
C VAL A 237 -2.06 -19.88 10.60
N SER A 238 -2.34 -19.84 9.31
CA SER A 238 -1.99 -20.89 8.35
C SER A 238 -1.01 -20.33 7.34
N ILE A 239 0.13 -20.99 7.18
CA ILE A 239 1.15 -20.63 6.18
C ILE A 239 1.09 -21.65 5.04
N GLN A 240 1.05 -21.18 3.80
CA GLN A 240 1.04 -22.01 2.61
C GLN A 240 2.14 -21.55 1.65
N SER A 241 2.84 -22.49 1.02
CA SER A 241 3.61 -22.18 -0.19
C SER A 241 2.64 -21.86 -1.33
N GLY A 242 2.80 -20.70 -1.95
CA GLY A 242 2.08 -20.31 -3.16
C GLY A 242 2.74 -20.79 -4.45
N GLY A 243 3.72 -21.69 -4.35
CA GLY A 243 4.71 -22.00 -5.39
C GLY A 243 6.14 -21.74 -4.87
N PRO A 244 7.18 -22.00 -5.70
CA PRO A 244 8.57 -21.88 -5.25
C PRO A 244 8.96 -20.44 -4.86
N ARG A 245 8.30 -19.43 -5.42
CA ARG A 245 8.61 -18.00 -5.19
C ARG A 245 7.52 -17.24 -4.44
N ALA A 246 6.62 -17.92 -3.74
CA ALA A 246 5.51 -17.27 -3.06
C ALA A 246 5.22 -17.88 -1.69
N ILE A 247 5.01 -17.01 -0.70
CA ILE A 247 4.56 -17.37 0.64
C ILE A 247 3.22 -16.69 0.89
N ARG A 248 2.25 -17.47 1.37
CA ARG A 248 0.91 -16.98 1.70
C ARG A 248 0.63 -17.25 3.17
N ILE A 249 0.20 -16.22 3.87
CA ILE A 249 -0.10 -16.25 5.31
C ILE A 249 -1.57 -15.87 5.47
N PHE A 250 -2.33 -16.74 6.11
CA PHE A 250 -3.75 -16.58 6.37
C PHE A 250 -3.99 -16.52 7.87
N VAL A 251 -4.54 -15.41 8.35
CA VAL A 251 -4.89 -15.22 9.76
C VAL A 251 -6.39 -15.42 9.92
N TRP A 252 -6.77 -16.37 10.77
CA TRP A 252 -8.16 -16.73 10.99
C TRP A 252 -8.77 -15.83 12.06
N LYS A 253 -10.01 -15.39 11.83
CA LYS A 253 -10.79 -14.65 12.83
C LYS A 253 -10.98 -15.53 14.07
N SER A 254 -10.70 -14.98 15.24
CA SER A 254 -10.96 -15.67 16.51
C SER A 254 -12.44 -16.04 16.56
N LYS A 255 -12.74 -17.30 16.90
CA LYS A 255 -14.11 -17.68 17.25
C LYS A 255 -14.40 -17.02 18.58
N GLU A 256 -14.96 -15.81 18.57
CA GLU A 256 -15.60 -15.27 19.76
C GLU A 256 -16.51 -16.37 20.30
N SER A 257 -16.27 -16.78 21.54
CA SER A 257 -17.13 -17.73 22.22
C SER A 257 -18.53 -17.14 22.16
N ARG A 258 -19.41 -17.72 21.35
CA ARG A 258 -20.84 -17.44 21.44
C ARG A 258 -21.22 -17.77 22.88
N LYS A 259 -21.26 -16.76 23.75
CA LYS A 259 -21.91 -16.84 25.05
C LYS A 259 -23.34 -17.24 24.71
N ARG A 260 -23.65 -18.54 24.84
CA ARG A 260 -25.03 -19.01 24.94
C ARG A 260 -25.58 -18.26 26.15
N GLY A 261 -26.37 -17.22 25.89
CA GLY A 261 -27.08 -16.49 26.93
C GLY A 261 -27.98 -17.49 27.64
N ASN A 262 -27.55 -17.90 28.83
CA ASN A 262 -28.34 -18.68 29.75
C ASN A 262 -28.53 -17.85 31.02
N GLY A 263 -29.80 -17.60 31.36
CA GLY A 263 -30.27 -16.90 32.55
C GLY A 263 -30.64 -15.44 32.28
N GLY A 264 -31.90 -14.99 32.40
CA GLY A 264 -33.15 -15.64 32.85
C GLY A 264 -34.11 -14.55 33.35
N VAL A 265 -35.43 -14.75 33.24
CA VAL A 265 -36.45 -14.21 34.17
C VAL A 265 -37.70 -15.10 34.13
N ASP A 266 -37.94 -15.76 35.27
CA ASP A 266 -39.17 -16.19 35.98
C ASP A 266 -40.52 -16.53 35.30
N GLY A 267 -41.04 -17.70 35.72
CA GLY A 267 -42.46 -18.03 35.80
C GLY A 267 -42.67 -19.44 36.39
N PRO A 268 -43.51 -19.65 37.44
CA PRO A 268 -43.57 -20.94 38.14
C PRO A 268 -44.58 -21.94 37.53
N ALA A 269 -44.25 -23.22 37.76
CA ALA A 269 -45.10 -24.42 37.83
C ALA A 269 -45.72 -25.01 36.54
N SER A 270 -45.36 -26.26 36.22
CA SER A 270 -46.19 -27.40 36.64
C SER A 270 -45.40 -28.71 36.57
N LYS A 271 -45.54 -29.54 37.63
CA LYS A 271 -45.12 -30.94 37.62
C LYS A 271 -46.06 -31.71 36.70
N LYS A 272 -45.52 -32.46 35.73
CA LYS A 272 -46.21 -33.64 35.19
C LYS A 272 -45.24 -34.82 35.11
N HIS A 273 -45.51 -35.76 36.01
CA HIS A 273 -45.20 -37.18 35.88
C HIS A 273 -45.59 -37.68 34.49
N CYS A 274 -44.74 -38.50 33.86
CA CYS A 274 -45.21 -39.70 33.17
C CYS A 274 -44.13 -40.78 33.26
N SER A 275 -44.60 -41.94 33.70
CA SER A 275 -43.92 -43.18 34.02
C SER A 275 -43.60 -44.00 32.77
N VAL A 276 -42.56 -44.82 32.92
CA VAL A 276 -42.23 -45.97 32.07
C VAL A 276 -43.38 -46.97 32.10
N ILE A 277 -43.88 -47.35 30.91
CA ILE A 277 -44.19 -48.73 30.50
C ILE A 277 -43.80 -48.85 29.03
#